data_AF-X1KXU8-F1
#
_entry.id   AF-X1KXU8-F1
#
_cell.length_a   1.000
_cell.length_b   1.000
_cell.length_c   1.000
_cell.angle_alpha   90.00
_cell.angle_beta   90.00
_cell.angle_gamma   90.00
#
_symmetry.space_group_name_H-M   'P 1'
#
loop_
_entity.id
_entity.type
_entity.pdbx_description
1 polymer ?
#
loop_
_entity_poly.entity_id
_entity_poly.type
_entity_poly.pdbx_seq_one_letter_code
_entity_poly.pdbx_strand_id
1 'polypeptide(L)' 'MARIDSLPGSDFPEPTGLVRCKICPETGLLATPFCPNAADEVFIRGTEPTDSCDLHDFEGGIDYQDDFEKIDESIIEKY' A
#
# COMPACT_ATOMS: atom_id res chain seq x y z
N MET A 1 25.96 40.31 0.83
CA MET A 1 25.16 39.08 0.71
C MET A 1 25.49 38.19 1.88
N ALA A 2 24.63 38.11 2.89
CA ALA A 2 24.79 37.15 3.98
C ALA A 2 24.40 35.75 3.47
N ARG A 3 25.26 34.75 3.70
CA ARG A 3 25.03 33.35 3.32
C ARG A 3 24.13 32.68 4.36
N ILE A 4 23.19 31.85 3.91
CA ILE A 4 22.30 31.03 4.77
C ILE A 4 23.10 30.04 5.63
N ASP A 5 24.35 29.77 5.25
CA ASP A 5 25.27 28.82 5.88
C ASP A 5 25.78 29.25 7.28
N SER A 6 25.45 30.46 7.77
CA SER A 6 25.98 31.01 9.04
C SER A 6 24.93 31.24 10.13
N LEU A 7 23.73 30.68 9.98
CA LEU A 7 22.79 30.60 11.09
C LEU A 7 23.28 29.48 12.03
N PRO A 8 23.61 29.77 13.32
CA PRO A 8 23.92 28.73 14.29
C PRO A 8 22.78 27.74 14.29
N GLY A 9 23.11 26.45 14.09
CA GLY A 9 22.18 25.36 13.83
C GLY A 9 20.87 25.54 14.56
N SER A 10 19.86 26.05 13.84
CA SER A 10 18.52 26.13 14.36
C SER A 10 18.07 24.69 14.48
N ASP A 11 18.07 24.17 15.71
CA ASP A 11 17.40 22.91 16.01
C ASP A 11 16.02 22.98 15.36
N PHE A 12 15.78 22.14 14.36
CA PHE A 12 14.48 22.00 13.72
C PHE A 12 13.87 20.72 14.27
N PRO A 13 13.33 20.75 15.50
CA PRO A 13 12.72 19.58 16.09
C PRO A 13 11.53 19.16 15.23
N GLU A 14 11.35 17.85 15.07
CA GLU A 14 10.16 17.31 14.41
C GLU A 14 8.91 17.79 15.17
N PRO A 15 7.95 18.43 14.47
CA PRO A 15 6.70 18.86 15.10
C PRO A 15 5.96 17.68 15.74
N THR A 16 5.29 17.94 16.86
CA THR A 16 4.41 16.94 17.47
C THR A 16 3.13 16.77 16.64
N GLY A 17 2.49 15.59 16.75
CA GLY A 17 1.24 15.30 16.05
C GLY A 17 1.41 14.83 14.60
N LEU A 18 2.62 14.47 14.20
CA LEU A 18 2.88 13.81 12.93
C LEU A 18 2.65 12.29 13.04
N VAL A 19 2.12 11.70 11.98
CA VAL A 19 1.95 10.24 11.82
C VAL A 19 2.64 9.79 10.54
N ARG A 20 3.11 8.54 10.52
CA ARG A 20 3.76 7.94 9.35
C ARG A 20 2.90 6.80 8.83
N CYS A 21 2.59 6.82 7.54
CA CYS A 21 1.74 5.83 6.88
C CYS A 21 2.43 5.30 5.62
N LYS A 22 2.18 4.03 5.28
CA LYS A 22 2.60 3.48 3.98
C LYS A 22 1.56 3.84 2.93
N ILE A 23 1.99 4.55 1.90
CA ILE A 23 1.14 5.12 0.85
C ILE A 23 1.48 4.50 -0.50
N CYS A 24 0.46 4.23 -1.31
CA CYS A 24 0.64 3.87 -2.70
C CYS A 24 0.96 5.14 -3.51
N PRO A 25 2.12 5.22 -4.18
CA PRO A 25 2.53 6.44 -4.89
C PRO A 25 1.65 6.78 -6.10
N GLU A 26 0.85 5.83 -6.58
CA GLU A 26 -0.04 6.02 -7.73
C GLU A 26 -1.42 6.55 -7.33
N THR A 27 -1.99 6.05 -6.22
CA THR A 27 -3.33 6.43 -5.78
C THR A 27 -3.33 7.46 -4.65
N GLY A 28 -2.23 7.59 -3.90
CA GLY A 28 -2.18 8.39 -2.68
C GLY A 28 -2.96 7.79 -1.50
N LEU A 29 -3.44 6.55 -1.65
CA LEU A 29 -4.19 5.82 -0.62
C LEU A 29 -3.26 4.93 0.22
N LEU A 30 -3.78 4.35 1.31
CA LEU A 30 -3.02 3.42 2.15
C LEU A 30 -2.56 2.22 1.32
N ALA A 31 -1.26 1.98 1.31
CA ALA A 31 -0.67 0.88 0.54
C ALA A 31 -1.15 -0.48 1.08
N THR A 32 -1.55 -1.35 0.17
CA THR A 32 -1.81 -2.77 0.43
C THR A 32 -0.51 -3.57 0.27
N PRO A 33 -0.45 -4.84 0.72
CA PRO A 33 0.70 -5.72 0.46
C PRO A 33 1.01 -5.94 -1.02
N PHE A 34 0.06 -5.62 -1.91
CA PHE A 34 0.19 -5.77 -3.36
C PHE A 34 0.75 -4.51 -4.04
N CYS A 35 0.89 -3.39 -3.31
CA CYS A 35 1.50 -2.18 -3.85
C CYS A 35 3.04 -2.36 -3.97
N PRO A 36 3.60 -2.37 -5.19
CA PRO A 36 5.01 -2.73 -5.39
C PRO A 36 5.99 -1.68 -4.85
N ASN A 37 5.57 -0.41 -4.82
CA ASN A 37 6.43 0.74 -4.47
C ASN A 37 5.87 1.53 -3.28
N ALA A 38 5.32 0.84 -2.27
CA ALA A 38 4.77 1.50 -1.09
C ALA A 38 5.80 2.41 -0.40
N ALA A 39 5.48 3.69 -0.22
CA ALA A 39 6.37 4.70 0.36
C ALA A 39 5.91 5.10 1.77
N ASP A 40 6.86 5.36 2.68
CA ASP A 40 6.55 5.90 4.01
C ASP A 40 6.42 7.43 3.93
N GLU A 41 5.21 7.94 4.13
CA GLU A 41 4.90 9.37 4.09
C GLU A 41 4.49 9.90 5.46
N VAL A 42 4.66 11.22 5.67
CA VAL A 42 4.40 11.90 6.94
C VAL A 42 3.17 12.80 6.80
N PHE A 43 2.19 12.63 7.70
CA PHE A 43 0.95 13.40 7.72
C PHE A 43 0.74 14.08 9.07
N ILE A 44 -0.06 15.15 9.08
CA ILE A 44 -0.64 15.65 10.32
C ILE A 44 -1.71 14.66 10.77
N ARG A 45 -1.74 14.29 12.05
CA ARG A 45 -2.75 13.36 12.57
C ARG A 45 -4.18 13.83 12.23
N GLY A 46 -4.97 12.94 11.64
CA GLY A 46 -6.32 13.21 11.12
C GLY A 46 -6.36 13.71 9.67
N THR A 47 -5.22 13.83 9.00
CA THR A 47 -5.14 14.20 7.56
C THR A 47 -4.59 13.07 6.70
N GLU A 48 -4.15 11.97 7.32
CA GLU A 48 -3.75 10.76 6.62
C GLU A 48 -4.93 10.15 5.84
N PRO A 49 -4.67 9.53 4.67
CA PRO A 49 -5.68 8.76 3.97
C PRO A 49 -6.18 7.60 4.85
N THR A 50 -7.47 7.30 4.75
CA THR A 50 -8.12 6.23 5.52
C THR A 50 -8.53 5.04 4.66
N ASP A 51 -8.66 5.26 3.35
CA ASP A 51 -8.99 4.21 2.39
C ASP A 51 -7.73 3.47 1.92
N SER A 52 -7.88 2.18 1.65
CA SER A 52 -6.84 1.33 1.08
C SER A 52 -6.77 1.47 -0.44
N CYS A 53 -5.57 1.30 -0.99
CA CYS A 53 -5.35 1.24 -2.42
C CYS A 53 -6.22 0.14 -3.06
N ASP A 54 -6.98 0.54 -4.07
CA ASP A 54 -7.88 -0.26 -4.89
C ASP A 54 -7.27 -0.65 -6.25
N LEU A 55 -6.18 0.01 -6.63
CA LEU A 55 -5.48 -0.22 -7.90
C LEU A 55 -4.63 -1.50 -7.90
N HIS A 56 -4.00 -1.81 -6.77
CA HIS A 56 -3.10 -2.96 -6.64
C HIS A 56 -3.72 -4.00 -5.72
N ASP A 57 -4.13 -5.12 -6.32
CA ASP A 57 -4.71 -6.26 -5.62
C ASP A 57 -4.01 -7.57 -6.03
N PHE A 58 -4.34 -8.65 -5.36
CA PHE A 58 -3.83 -9.98 -5.66
C PHE A 58 -4.27 -10.45 -7.06
N GLU A 59 -3.33 -10.52 -8.00
CA GLU A 59 -3.56 -11.07 -9.35
C GLU A 59 -3.71 -12.61 -9.39
N GLY A 60 -3.93 -13.27 -8.25
CA GLY A 60 -4.22 -14.70 -8.22
C GLY A 60 -5.71 -14.96 -8.31
N GLY A 61 -6.27 -14.79 -9.50
CA GLY A 61 -7.61 -15.30 -9.80
C GLY A 61 -7.61 -16.82 -9.64
N ILE A 62 -8.45 -17.36 -8.76
CA ILE A 62 -8.77 -18.78 -8.78
C ILE A 62 -9.67 -19.00 -10.00
N ASP A 63 -9.11 -19.60 -11.05
CA ASP A 63 -9.80 -20.03 -12.25
C ASP A 63 -10.58 -21.32 -11.98
N TYR A 64 -11.64 -21.23 -11.17
CA TYR A 64 -12.53 -22.36 -10.86
C TYR A 64 -13.11 -23.06 -12.11
N GLN A 65 -13.15 -22.37 -13.25
CA GLN A 65 -13.60 -22.94 -14.52
C GLN A 65 -12.63 -24.00 -15.05
N ASP A 66 -11.33 -23.84 -14.80
CA ASP A 66 -10.28 -24.75 -15.26
C ASP A 66 -10.21 -26.04 -14.42
N ASP A 67 -10.75 -26.00 -13.20
CA ASP A 67 -10.82 -27.14 -12.28
C ASP A 67 -12.07 -28.00 -12.49
N PHE A 68 -13.19 -27.42 -12.94
CA PHE A 68 -14.43 -28.17 -13.19
C PHE A 68 -14.30 -29.12 -14.38
N GLU A 69 -13.59 -28.71 -15.44
CA GLU A 69 -13.35 -29.53 -16.63
C GLU A 69 -12.34 -30.67 -16.40
N LYS A 70 -11.60 -30.65 -15.28
CA LYS A 70 -10.62 -31.68 -14.89
C LYS A 70 -11.18 -32.69 -13.88
N ILE A 71 -12.45 -32.57 -13.50
CA ILE A 71 -13.12 -33.61 -12.71
C ILE A 71 -13.34 -34.80 -13.65
N ASP A 72 -12.47 -35.80 -13.52
CA ASP A 72 -12.58 -37.06 -14.26
C ASP A 72 -13.94 -37.71 -13.98
N GLU A 73 -14.73 -37.97 -15.03
CA GLU A 73 -16.05 -38.61 -14.97
C GLU A 73 -16.02 -39.96 -14.21
N SER A 74 -14.85 -40.61 -14.12
CA SER A 74 -14.64 -41.83 -13.32
C SER A 74 -14.82 -41.65 -11.80
N ILE A 75 -14.79 -40.41 -11.30
CA ILE A 75 -15.11 -40.10 -9.90
C ILE A 75 -16.62 -40.14 -9.65
N ILE A 76 -17.43 -39.83 -10.67
CA ILE A 76 -18.90 -39.78 -10.58
C ILE A 76 -19.50 -41.19 -10.71
N GLU A 77 -18.91 -42.07 -11.52
CA GLU A 77 -19.40 -43.45 -11.71
C GLU A 77 -19.09 -44.42 -10.54
N LYS A 78 -18.30 -43.99 -9.55
CA LYS A 78 -17.89 -44.82 -8.40
C LYS A 78 -18.82 -44.69 -7.18
N TYR A 79 -19.86 -43.88 -7.26
CA TYR A 79 -20.92 -43.73 -6.26
C TYR A 79 -22.30 -43.95 -6.90
#